data_AF-A0A550I5B9-F1
#
_entry.id   AF-A0A550I5B9-F1
#
_cell.length_a   1.000
_cell.length_b   1.000
_cell.length_c   1.000
_cell.angle_alpha   90.00
_cell.angle_beta   90.00
_cell.angle_gamma   90.00
#
_symmetry.space_group_name_H-M   'P 1'
#
loop_
_entity.id
_entity.type
_entity.pdbx_description
1 polymer ?
#
loop_
_entity_poly.entity_id
_entity_poly.type
_entity_poly.pdbx_seq_one_letter_code
_entity_poly.pdbx_strand_id
1 'polypeptide(L)'
;MPSVTHDDAPLLADLMPWAVAPPRLGRGWPTAPDPASLKARWDAFVKAEGPDREALFGVTRARTLHSAVGQLPGQPSGTVRLARASGPCAEPVRVLHGPFDEQWLIPDHRLIDAARPELWRVMDERQLFAVEQAPAPDGPPLLVTSTLPVVLPQSKTVPTARPGRIRPLYRRPGGREPNLAPGLLDLLAKRLGHSPAPLDVLAWTVAVARPGPRGCTVPLTSDPELWARGTELGHRMLWLMRRDGERPKLPGGRRPYVRAPLPSRPLELRYDRDEETLHLDEGRISPVPPSAWDFEVGGVRVLDQWFTTRTAQPAPGTLESIRPTTWPQPWTSDLLEVITVLSLLAELRPQQAELTIESPITPDELRKADILPPPTASRQPASVLDHHEEGPEGQVALI
;
A
#
# COMPACT_ATOMS: atom_id res chain seq x y z
N MET A 1 21.02 36.09 -6.11
CA MET A 1 19.63 35.61 -6.02
C MET A 1 19.53 34.75 -4.77
N PRO A 2 18.65 35.05 -3.81
CA PRO A 2 18.48 34.16 -2.67
C PRO A 2 17.79 32.89 -3.15
N SER A 3 18.38 31.76 -2.79
CA SER A 3 17.89 30.40 -2.99
C SER A 3 16.46 30.22 -2.49
N VAL A 4 15.62 29.58 -3.31
CA VAL A 4 14.25 29.15 -2.96
C VAL A 4 14.29 28.36 -1.65
N THR A 5 13.79 28.97 -0.58
CA THR A 5 13.66 28.36 0.74
C THR A 5 12.66 27.21 0.68
N HIS A 6 13.01 26.08 1.28
CA HIS A 6 12.20 24.85 1.37
C HIS A 6 10.85 24.99 2.09
N ASP A 7 10.40 26.21 2.44
CA ASP A 7 9.37 26.47 3.47
C ASP A 7 8.02 26.95 2.93
N ASP A 8 7.86 27.13 1.61
CA ASP A 8 6.66 27.77 1.04
C ASP A 8 5.59 26.81 0.46
N ALA A 9 5.74 25.50 0.65
CA ALA A 9 4.77 24.50 0.19
C ALA A 9 3.91 23.94 1.34
N PRO A 10 2.59 23.75 1.15
CA PRO A 10 1.74 23.14 2.17
C PRO A 10 2.10 21.69 2.45
N LEU A 11 1.88 21.24 3.69
CA LEU A 11 2.07 19.84 4.07
C LEU A 11 0.92 18.99 3.51
N LEU A 12 1.24 17.78 3.06
CA LEU A 12 0.22 16.78 2.74
C LEU A 12 -0.69 16.50 3.94
N ALA A 13 -0.14 16.62 5.16
CA ALA A 13 -0.89 16.48 6.41
C ALA A 13 -2.00 17.51 6.60
N ASP A 14 -1.88 18.66 5.96
CA ASP A 14 -2.85 19.73 6.00
C ASP A 14 -3.81 19.65 4.80
N LEU A 15 -3.32 19.25 3.63
CA LEU A 15 -4.14 19.06 2.43
C LEU A 15 -5.05 17.84 2.49
N MET A 16 -4.58 16.72 3.06
CA MET A 16 -5.32 15.47 3.24
C MET A 16 -5.43 15.11 4.72
N PRO A 17 -6.29 15.79 5.50
CA PRO A 17 -6.19 15.85 6.97
C PRO A 17 -6.41 14.52 7.70
N TRP A 18 -7.25 13.62 7.18
CA TRP A 18 -7.46 12.31 7.79
C TRP A 18 -6.30 11.36 7.45
N ALA A 19 -5.66 10.85 8.50
CA ALA A 19 -4.57 9.89 8.38
C ALA A 19 -4.70 8.79 9.45
N VAL A 20 -4.34 7.57 9.08
CA VAL A 20 -4.41 6.39 9.94
C VAL A 20 -3.07 5.66 9.91
N ALA A 21 -2.65 5.10 11.05
CA ALA A 21 -1.51 4.20 11.08
C ALA A 21 -1.90 2.86 10.43
N PRO A 22 -1.03 2.20 9.65
CA PRO A 22 -1.37 0.95 8.98
C PRO A 22 -1.91 -0.14 9.91
N PRO A 23 -2.83 -1.00 9.43
CA PRO A 23 -3.19 -2.22 10.13
C PRO A 23 -1.95 -3.07 10.43
N ARG A 24 -1.84 -3.55 11.67
CA ARG A 24 -0.70 -4.37 12.11
C ARG A 24 -1.19 -5.77 12.42
N LEU A 25 -0.62 -6.77 11.73
CA LEU A 25 -1.06 -8.15 11.86
C LEU A 25 -0.59 -8.78 13.16
N GLY A 26 0.66 -8.54 13.57
CA GLY A 26 1.25 -9.12 14.78
C GLY A 26 1.72 -10.57 14.64
N ARG A 27 1.39 -11.22 13.51
CA ARG A 27 1.81 -12.56 13.10
C ARG A 27 1.87 -12.63 11.57
N GLY A 28 2.67 -13.55 11.02
CA GLY A 28 2.90 -13.66 9.57
C GLY A 28 1.93 -14.60 8.87
N TRP A 29 1.53 -15.69 9.54
CA TRP A 29 0.75 -16.74 8.89
C TRP A 29 -0.62 -16.34 8.30
N PRO A 30 -1.36 -15.31 8.77
CA PRO A 30 -2.61 -14.87 8.13
C PRO A 30 -2.41 -14.22 6.77
N THR A 31 -1.16 -14.01 6.34
CA THR A 31 -0.80 -13.52 5.01
C THR A 31 0.05 -14.51 4.23
N ALA A 32 -0.15 -14.57 2.92
CA ALA A 32 0.65 -15.40 2.01
C ALA A 32 0.56 -14.88 0.57
N PRO A 33 1.58 -15.17 -0.27
CA PRO A 33 1.55 -14.84 -1.69
C PRO A 33 0.55 -15.70 -2.49
N ASP A 34 -0.06 -16.71 -1.88
CA ASP A 34 -1.11 -17.54 -2.49
C ASP A 34 -2.27 -17.84 -1.51
N PRO A 35 -3.52 -17.89 -1.98
CA PRO A 35 -4.68 -18.06 -1.11
C PRO A 35 -4.85 -19.52 -0.62
N ALA A 36 -4.31 -20.50 -1.35
CA ALA A 36 -4.43 -21.91 -0.99
C ALA A 36 -3.67 -22.22 0.30
N SER A 37 -2.47 -21.64 0.46
CA SER A 37 -1.70 -21.71 1.70
C SER A 37 -2.47 -21.14 2.88
N LEU A 38 -3.19 -20.03 2.72
CA LEU A 38 -4.00 -19.45 3.79
C LEU A 38 -5.13 -20.36 4.24
N LYS A 39 -5.85 -20.97 3.28
CA LYS A 39 -6.92 -21.93 3.57
C LYS A 39 -6.36 -23.17 4.29
N ALA A 40 -5.24 -23.71 3.82
CA ALA A 40 -4.57 -24.84 4.47
C ALA A 40 -4.03 -24.50 5.88
N ARG A 41 -3.50 -23.30 6.08
CA ARG A 41 -3.07 -22.81 7.41
C ARG A 41 -4.23 -22.69 8.37
N TRP A 42 -5.34 -22.12 7.92
CA TRP A 42 -6.56 -22.05 8.72
C TRP A 42 -7.06 -23.45 9.10
N ASP A 43 -7.10 -24.39 8.15
CA ASP A 43 -7.52 -25.77 8.41
C ASP A 43 -6.62 -26.46 9.44
N ALA A 44 -5.30 -26.26 9.35
CA ALA A 44 -4.35 -26.77 10.35
C ALA A 44 -4.60 -26.13 11.72
N PHE A 45 -4.84 -24.81 11.76
CA PHE A 45 -5.11 -24.06 12.98
C PHE A 45 -6.39 -24.54 13.70
N VAL A 46 -7.50 -24.72 12.98
CA VAL A 46 -8.78 -25.14 13.60
C VAL A 46 -8.83 -26.62 13.96
N LYS A 47 -7.91 -27.45 13.43
CA LYS A 47 -7.74 -28.86 13.83
C LYS A 47 -6.87 -29.04 15.07
N ALA A 48 -5.98 -28.09 15.36
CA ALA A 48 -5.17 -28.13 16.57
C ALA A 48 -6.04 -27.85 17.80
N GLU A 49 -5.64 -28.36 18.96
CA GLU A 49 -6.37 -28.19 20.23
C GLU A 49 -5.42 -27.73 21.34
N GLY A 50 -5.99 -27.09 22.37
CA GLY A 50 -5.28 -26.74 23.59
C GLY A 50 -3.96 -25.97 23.34
N PRO A 51 -2.84 -26.40 23.96
CA PRO A 51 -1.54 -25.73 23.83
C PRO A 51 -1.01 -25.64 22.40
N ASP A 52 -1.29 -26.64 21.56
CA ASP A 52 -0.80 -26.66 20.18
C ASP A 52 -1.47 -25.58 19.34
N ARG A 53 -2.79 -25.37 19.54
CA ARG A 53 -3.52 -24.28 18.88
C ARG A 53 -2.95 -22.92 19.29
N GLU A 54 -2.63 -22.75 20.57
CA GLU A 54 -2.09 -21.49 21.08
C GLU A 54 -0.69 -21.21 20.52
N ALA A 55 0.16 -22.23 20.45
CA ALA A 55 1.48 -22.15 19.82
C ALA A 55 1.39 -21.80 18.33
N LEU A 56 0.51 -22.47 17.58
CA LEU A 56 0.29 -22.18 16.15
C LEU A 56 -0.27 -20.78 15.91
N PHE A 57 -1.11 -20.27 16.82
CA PHE A 57 -1.68 -18.94 16.68
C PHE A 57 -0.61 -17.84 16.68
N GLY A 58 0.43 -17.99 17.51
CA GLY A 58 1.38 -16.91 17.79
C GLY A 58 0.70 -15.80 18.59
N VAL A 59 0.38 -16.10 19.86
CA VAL A 59 -0.21 -15.14 20.80
C VAL A 59 0.65 -13.90 20.92
N THR A 60 0.00 -12.74 20.92
CA THR A 60 0.63 -11.45 21.20
C THR A 60 -0.04 -10.79 22.39
N ARG A 61 0.55 -9.71 22.89
CA ARG A 61 -0.10 -8.86 23.91
C ARG A 61 -1.48 -8.32 23.47
N ALA A 62 -1.75 -8.25 22.17
CA ALA A 62 -2.96 -7.64 21.63
C ALA A 62 -4.02 -8.67 21.24
N ARG A 63 -3.63 -9.91 20.93
CA ARG A 63 -4.54 -10.97 20.48
C ARG A 63 -4.11 -12.31 21.09
N THR A 64 -5.10 -12.97 21.69
CA THR A 64 -5.03 -14.33 22.23
C THR A 64 -6.18 -15.15 21.64
N LEU A 65 -6.18 -16.47 21.89
CA LEU A 65 -7.31 -17.32 21.49
C LEU A 65 -8.66 -16.90 22.11
N HIS A 66 -8.62 -16.12 23.19
CA HIS A 66 -9.79 -15.68 23.95
C HIS A 66 -10.18 -14.21 23.70
N SER A 67 -9.46 -13.52 22.81
CA SER A 67 -9.82 -12.15 22.41
C SER A 67 -11.21 -12.13 21.78
N ALA A 68 -12.09 -11.32 22.35
CA ALA A 68 -13.42 -11.04 21.80
C ALA A 68 -13.38 -9.71 21.05
N VAL A 69 -13.60 -9.76 19.74
CA VAL A 69 -13.61 -8.59 18.84
C VAL A 69 -14.79 -8.71 17.89
N GLY A 70 -15.36 -7.57 17.50
CA GLY A 70 -16.39 -7.54 16.46
C GLY A 70 -15.82 -7.89 15.09
N GLN A 71 -16.72 -8.11 14.15
CA GLN A 71 -16.43 -8.40 12.75
C GLN A 71 -15.62 -7.27 12.11
N LEU A 72 -14.76 -7.60 11.14
CA LEU A 72 -14.16 -6.56 10.31
C LEU A 72 -15.25 -5.96 9.40
N PRO A 73 -15.38 -4.62 9.32
CA PRO A 73 -16.38 -4.00 8.47
C PRO A 73 -16.29 -4.48 7.02
N GLY A 74 -17.42 -4.87 6.44
CA GLY A 74 -17.50 -5.37 5.07
C GLY A 74 -16.93 -6.77 4.83
N GLN A 75 -16.54 -7.51 5.88
CA GLN A 75 -15.93 -8.83 5.75
C GLN A 75 -16.77 -9.90 6.45
N PRO A 76 -17.14 -11.01 5.78
CA PRO A 76 -17.93 -12.09 6.37
C PRO A 76 -17.06 -13.03 7.22
N SER A 77 -16.39 -12.49 8.25
CA SER A 77 -15.58 -13.27 9.21
C SER A 77 -16.30 -13.48 10.53
N GLY A 78 -15.92 -14.55 11.25
CA GLY A 78 -16.57 -14.94 12.51
C GLY A 78 -16.11 -14.09 13.70
N THR A 79 -17.00 -13.90 14.67
CA THR A 79 -16.75 -13.12 15.90
C THR A 79 -16.53 -13.98 17.14
N VAL A 80 -16.80 -15.30 17.04
CA VAL A 80 -16.57 -16.26 18.12
C VAL A 80 -15.07 -16.33 18.44
N ARG A 81 -14.67 -16.39 19.71
CA ARG A 81 -13.27 -16.56 20.12
C ARG A 81 -12.58 -17.73 19.40
N LEU A 82 -11.32 -17.52 19.00
CA LEU A 82 -10.52 -18.51 18.26
C LEU A 82 -10.30 -19.82 19.03
N ALA A 83 -10.36 -19.80 20.35
CA ALA A 83 -10.36 -21.00 21.19
C ALA A 83 -11.47 -22.00 20.80
N ARG A 84 -12.58 -21.50 20.25
CA ARG A 84 -13.74 -22.28 19.77
C ARG A 84 -13.97 -22.09 18.27
N ALA A 85 -13.01 -21.51 17.54
CA ALA A 85 -13.15 -21.35 16.11
C ALA A 85 -13.25 -22.72 15.43
N SER A 86 -14.18 -22.79 14.49
CA SER A 86 -14.48 -23.93 13.63
C SER A 86 -14.97 -23.41 12.28
N GLY A 87 -15.10 -24.30 11.31
CA GLY A 87 -15.63 -23.95 9.99
C GLY A 87 -14.56 -23.45 9.02
N PRO A 88 -14.98 -23.09 7.80
CA PRO A 88 -14.07 -22.77 6.72
C PRO A 88 -13.31 -21.47 6.96
N CYS A 89 -12.15 -21.34 6.30
CA CYS A 89 -11.41 -20.08 6.24
C CYS A 89 -12.28 -19.01 5.59
N ALA A 90 -12.29 -17.79 6.15
CA ALA A 90 -12.84 -16.63 5.45
C ALA A 90 -12.12 -16.46 4.10
N GLU A 91 -12.86 -16.05 3.07
CA GLU A 91 -12.26 -15.91 1.73
C GLU A 91 -11.12 -14.88 1.79
N PRO A 92 -9.88 -15.26 1.43
CA PRO A 92 -8.76 -14.35 1.50
C PRO A 92 -8.97 -13.14 0.58
N VAL A 93 -8.56 -11.96 1.05
CA VAL A 93 -8.65 -10.71 0.30
C VAL A 93 -7.26 -10.20 -0.08
N ARG A 94 -7.19 -9.39 -1.14
CA ARG A 94 -5.95 -8.76 -1.57
C ARG A 94 -5.56 -7.61 -0.65
N VAL A 95 -4.29 -7.58 -0.26
CA VAL A 95 -3.68 -6.51 0.54
C VAL A 95 -2.30 -6.18 0.01
N LEU A 96 -1.84 -4.95 0.25
CA LEU A 96 -0.47 -4.56 -0.03
C LEU A 96 0.43 -4.95 1.15
N HIS A 97 1.19 -6.04 0.97
CA HIS A 97 2.11 -6.60 1.97
C HIS A 97 3.41 -5.78 2.07
N GLY A 98 3.85 -5.21 0.95
CA GLY A 98 4.98 -4.29 0.85
C GLY A 98 4.90 -3.47 -0.44
N PRO A 99 5.86 -2.57 -0.70
CA PRO A 99 5.88 -1.79 -1.94
C PRO A 99 5.70 -2.66 -3.18
N PHE A 100 4.64 -2.43 -3.94
CA PHE A 100 4.27 -3.21 -5.14
C PHE A 100 4.13 -4.72 -4.92
N ASP A 101 4.03 -5.20 -3.68
CA ASP A 101 3.87 -6.61 -3.35
C ASP A 101 2.47 -6.85 -2.79
N GLU A 102 1.54 -7.12 -3.70
CA GLU A 102 0.19 -7.48 -3.32
C GLU A 102 0.07 -8.98 -3.05
N GLN A 103 -0.43 -9.30 -1.87
CA GLN A 103 -0.60 -10.67 -1.39
C GLN A 103 -2.03 -10.89 -0.90
N TRP A 104 -2.26 -12.03 -0.25
CA TRP A 104 -3.53 -12.41 0.32
C TRP A 104 -3.48 -12.30 1.84
N LEU A 105 -4.61 -11.92 2.45
CA LEU A 105 -4.85 -11.86 3.89
C LEU A 105 -6.15 -12.58 4.22
N ILE A 106 -6.18 -13.34 5.31
CA ILE A 106 -7.45 -13.80 5.91
C ILE A 106 -8.09 -12.59 6.63
N PRO A 107 -9.23 -12.05 6.15
CA PRO A 107 -9.82 -10.81 6.68
C PRO A 107 -10.60 -11.06 7.97
N ASP A 108 -9.91 -11.49 9.02
CA ASP A 108 -10.48 -11.83 10.31
C ASP A 108 -9.88 -10.97 11.41
N HIS A 109 -10.72 -10.18 12.09
CA HIS A 109 -10.28 -9.24 13.13
C HIS A 109 -9.55 -9.94 14.28
N ARG A 110 -9.92 -11.20 14.57
CA ARG A 110 -9.32 -12.00 15.63
C ARG A 110 -7.85 -12.30 15.33
N LEU A 111 -7.48 -12.36 14.04
CA LEU A 111 -6.12 -12.62 13.57
C LEU A 111 -5.23 -11.37 13.50
N ILE A 112 -5.80 -10.16 13.65
CA ILE A 112 -5.10 -8.88 13.40
C ILE A 112 -4.94 -8.09 14.70
N ASP A 113 -3.70 -7.84 15.12
CA ASP A 113 -3.37 -7.11 16.35
C ASP A 113 -3.95 -5.69 16.43
N ALA A 114 -3.91 -4.94 15.32
CA ALA A 114 -4.53 -3.62 15.22
C ALA A 114 -5.15 -3.48 13.83
N ALA A 115 -6.46 -3.74 13.72
CA ALA A 115 -7.11 -3.88 12.42
C ALA A 115 -7.47 -2.57 11.71
N ARG A 116 -7.60 -1.46 12.46
CA ARG A 116 -8.08 -0.17 11.93
C ARG A 116 -9.42 -0.30 11.17
N PRO A 117 -10.53 -0.71 11.84
CA PRO A 117 -11.84 -0.89 11.21
C PRO A 117 -12.28 0.29 10.35
N GLU A 118 -11.89 1.51 10.70
CA GLU A 118 -12.14 2.73 9.94
C GLU A 118 -11.61 2.70 8.49
N LEU A 119 -10.52 1.98 8.20
CA LEU A 119 -10.00 1.80 6.84
C LEU A 119 -10.81 0.75 6.07
N TRP A 120 -11.28 -0.29 6.76
CA TRP A 120 -12.14 -1.33 6.18
C TRP A 120 -13.52 -0.78 5.80
N ARG A 121 -14.09 0.14 6.62
CA ARG A 121 -15.39 0.76 6.34
C ARG A 121 -15.43 1.58 5.07
N VAL A 122 -14.30 2.16 4.66
CA VAL A 122 -14.21 3.02 3.48
C VAL A 122 -13.59 2.30 2.29
N MET A 123 -13.37 0.99 2.39
CA MET A 123 -12.89 0.17 1.29
C MET A 123 -14.01 -0.09 0.29
N ASP A 124 -13.77 0.28 -0.96
CA ASP A 124 -14.58 -0.08 -2.12
C ASP A 124 -13.75 0.11 -3.39
N GLU A 125 -14.36 -0.12 -4.56
CA GLU A 125 -13.72 0.00 -5.88
C GLU A 125 -13.27 1.44 -6.23
N ARG A 126 -13.79 2.46 -5.54
CA ARG A 126 -13.46 3.87 -5.77
C ARG A 126 -12.37 4.37 -4.82
N GLN A 127 -12.09 3.63 -3.76
CA GLN A 127 -11.16 4.06 -2.73
C GLN A 127 -9.70 3.92 -3.17
N LEU A 128 -8.91 4.93 -2.84
CA LEU A 128 -7.46 4.92 -2.99
C LEU A 128 -6.81 5.29 -1.67
N PHE A 129 -5.65 4.69 -1.39
CA PHE A 129 -4.87 4.96 -0.20
C PHE A 129 -3.53 5.55 -0.59
N ALA A 130 -3.30 6.83 -0.25
CA ALA A 130 -1.97 7.42 -0.32
C ALA A 130 -1.17 7.03 0.92
N VAL A 131 0.00 6.45 0.72
CA VAL A 131 0.83 5.88 1.77
C VAL A 131 2.15 6.63 1.80
N GLU A 132 2.38 7.38 2.87
CA GLU A 132 3.66 8.07 3.09
C GLU A 132 4.79 7.05 3.24
N GLN A 133 5.92 7.32 2.58
CA GLN A 133 7.12 6.51 2.64
C GLN A 133 8.18 7.19 3.51
N ALA A 134 9.05 6.40 4.11
CA ALA A 134 10.23 6.96 4.75
C ALA A 134 11.09 7.68 3.69
N PRO A 135 11.68 8.85 4.01
CA PRO A 135 12.54 9.57 3.07
C PRO A 135 13.69 8.68 2.59
N ALA A 136 13.87 8.61 1.28
CA ALA A 136 14.98 7.96 0.61
C ALA A 136 15.44 8.84 -0.56
N PRO A 137 16.74 8.87 -0.93
CA PRO A 137 17.26 9.79 -1.95
C PRO A 137 16.51 9.71 -3.28
N ASP A 138 16.26 8.49 -3.73
CA ASP A 138 15.71 8.18 -5.05
C ASP A 138 14.36 7.44 -4.97
N GLY A 139 13.75 7.39 -3.79
CA GLY A 139 12.48 6.70 -3.56
C GLY A 139 11.28 7.66 -3.65
N PRO A 140 10.12 7.20 -4.13
CA PRO A 140 8.92 8.03 -4.13
C PRO A 140 8.48 8.35 -2.69
N PRO A 141 8.12 9.60 -2.37
CA PRO A 141 7.66 9.98 -1.03
C PRO A 141 6.27 9.41 -0.70
N LEU A 142 5.51 9.05 -1.74
CA LEU A 142 4.17 8.49 -1.65
C LEU A 142 4.05 7.29 -2.58
N LEU A 143 3.39 6.24 -2.09
CA LEU A 143 2.80 5.20 -2.93
C LEU A 143 1.29 5.32 -2.86
N VAL A 144 0.61 4.99 -3.96
CA VAL A 144 -0.86 4.92 -3.98
C VAL A 144 -1.30 3.51 -4.35
N THR A 145 -2.27 2.99 -3.61
CA THR A 145 -2.81 1.64 -3.82
C THR A 145 -4.33 1.62 -3.70
N SER A 146 -4.96 0.66 -4.39
CA SER A 146 -6.38 0.35 -4.30
C SER A 146 -6.68 -0.75 -3.26
N THR A 147 -5.66 -1.32 -2.59
CA THR A 147 -5.81 -2.34 -1.55
C THR A 147 -5.22 -1.87 -0.22
N LEU A 148 -5.59 -2.48 0.91
CA LEU A 148 -5.08 -2.02 2.21
C LEU A 148 -3.60 -2.36 2.38
N PRO A 149 -2.74 -1.37 2.70
CA PRO A 149 -1.38 -1.63 3.09
C PRO A 149 -1.31 -2.11 4.54
N VAL A 150 -0.66 -3.25 4.77
CA VAL A 150 -0.56 -3.89 6.09
C VAL A 150 0.89 -3.93 6.58
N VAL A 151 1.06 -4.02 7.92
CA VAL A 151 2.37 -4.15 8.55
C VAL A 151 2.49 -5.51 9.24
N LEU A 152 3.52 -6.23 8.86
CA LEU A 152 3.87 -7.54 9.41
C LEU A 152 4.84 -7.44 10.59
N PRO A 153 4.95 -8.50 11.42
CA PRO A 153 6.04 -8.62 12.37
C PRO A 153 7.38 -8.60 11.66
N GLN A 154 8.34 -7.91 12.26
CA GLN A 154 9.65 -7.81 11.65
C GLN A 154 10.57 -8.97 11.99
N SER A 155 11.28 -9.44 10.98
CA SER A 155 12.58 -10.06 11.22
C SER A 155 13.59 -8.99 11.61
N LYS A 156 14.44 -9.27 12.60
CA LYS A 156 15.58 -8.40 12.95
C LYS A 156 16.68 -8.41 11.87
N THR A 157 16.66 -9.39 10.97
CA THR A 157 17.74 -9.64 10.01
C THR A 157 17.43 -9.18 8.59
N VAL A 158 16.17 -8.91 8.27
CA VAL A 158 15.74 -8.55 6.91
C VAL A 158 15.18 -7.12 6.92
N PRO A 159 15.88 -6.16 6.29
CA PRO A 159 15.34 -4.83 6.06
C PRO A 159 14.02 -4.90 5.29
N THR A 160 13.01 -4.16 5.74
CA THR A 160 11.68 -4.12 5.11
C THR A 160 11.19 -2.68 5.07
N ALA A 161 10.76 -2.23 3.89
CA ALA A 161 10.13 -0.93 3.74
C ALA A 161 8.88 -0.89 4.62
N ARG A 162 8.76 0.14 5.46
CA ARG A 162 7.58 0.31 6.32
C ARG A 162 6.68 1.40 5.76
N PRO A 163 5.39 1.11 5.55
CA PRO A 163 4.43 2.16 5.24
C PRO A 163 4.33 3.13 6.43
N GLY A 164 4.35 4.42 6.12
CA GLY A 164 4.09 5.50 7.05
C GLY A 164 2.59 5.67 7.30
N ARG A 165 2.11 6.92 7.36
CA ARG A 165 0.68 7.20 7.51
C ARG A 165 -0.06 6.89 6.21
N ILE A 166 -1.25 6.31 6.35
CA ILE A 166 -2.20 6.08 5.26
C ILE A 166 -3.18 7.24 5.24
N ARG A 167 -3.40 7.83 4.07
CA ARG A 167 -4.39 8.87 3.81
C ARG A 167 -5.36 8.37 2.76
N PRO A 168 -6.55 7.89 3.17
CA PRO A 168 -7.59 7.48 2.23
C PRO A 168 -8.03 8.69 1.40
N LEU A 169 -8.35 8.51 0.11
CA LEU A 169 -8.81 9.60 -0.75
C LEU A 169 -10.23 10.03 -0.40
N TYR A 170 -11.08 9.11 0.06
CA TYR A 170 -12.47 9.37 0.43
C TYR A 170 -12.76 8.98 1.87
N ARG A 171 -13.52 9.82 2.59
CA ARG A 171 -13.92 9.60 3.98
C ARG A 171 -15.18 8.74 4.10
N ARG A 172 -15.92 8.56 3.01
CA ARG A 172 -17.10 7.69 2.91
C ARG A 172 -17.02 6.77 1.69
N PRO A 173 -17.67 5.59 1.75
CA PRO A 173 -17.89 4.74 0.60
C PRO A 173 -18.63 5.44 -0.55
N GLY A 174 -18.44 4.93 -1.76
CA GLY A 174 -18.99 5.44 -3.01
C GLY A 174 -18.17 6.58 -3.60
N GLY A 175 -16.93 6.80 -3.14
CA GLY A 175 -16.13 7.95 -3.55
C GLY A 175 -16.70 9.28 -3.05
N ARG A 176 -17.28 9.29 -1.85
CA ARG A 176 -17.95 10.47 -1.27
C ARG A 176 -17.08 11.11 -0.19
N GLU A 177 -17.29 12.41 0.01
CA GLU A 177 -16.55 13.23 0.98
C GLU A 177 -15.03 13.05 0.84
N PRO A 178 -14.40 13.64 -0.19
CA PRO A 178 -12.95 13.52 -0.36
C PRO A 178 -12.22 13.99 0.89
N ASN A 179 -11.16 13.27 1.25
CA ASN A 179 -10.22 13.63 2.31
C ASN A 179 -9.29 14.74 1.81
N LEU A 180 -9.88 15.89 1.53
CA LEU A 180 -9.18 17.12 1.17
C LEU A 180 -9.57 18.21 2.15
N ALA A 181 -8.67 19.16 2.40
CA ALA A 181 -8.97 20.33 3.20
C ALA A 181 -10.23 21.03 2.65
N PRO A 182 -11.26 21.30 3.48
CA PRO A 182 -12.46 21.99 3.01
C PRO A 182 -12.11 23.31 2.32
N GLY A 183 -12.75 23.60 1.18
CA GLY A 183 -12.48 24.79 0.37
C GLY A 183 -11.27 24.69 -0.58
N LEU A 184 -10.43 23.65 -0.47
CA LEU A 184 -9.27 23.46 -1.35
C LEU A 184 -9.66 23.32 -2.82
N LEU A 185 -10.65 22.47 -3.12
CA LEU A 185 -11.12 22.27 -4.50
C LEU A 185 -11.69 23.56 -5.10
N ASP A 186 -12.44 24.34 -4.31
CA ASP A 186 -13.02 25.61 -4.77
C ASP A 186 -11.95 26.66 -5.04
N LEU A 187 -10.89 26.72 -4.20
CA LEU A 187 -9.77 27.60 -4.44
C LEU A 187 -9.03 27.21 -5.73
N LEU A 188 -8.70 25.93 -5.89
CA LEU A 188 -8.05 25.44 -7.10
C LEU A 188 -8.92 25.71 -8.32
N ALA A 189 -10.24 25.52 -8.22
CA ALA A 189 -11.15 25.79 -9.32
C ALA A 189 -11.13 27.25 -9.77
N LYS A 190 -11.10 28.19 -8.82
CA LYS A 190 -10.97 29.63 -9.10
C LYS A 190 -9.63 29.99 -9.73
N ARG A 191 -8.53 29.36 -9.30
CA ARG A 191 -7.17 29.66 -9.79
C ARG A 191 -6.91 29.06 -11.16
N LEU A 192 -7.38 27.83 -11.39
CA LEU A 192 -7.12 27.06 -12.62
C LEU A 192 -8.16 27.32 -13.71
N GLY A 193 -9.31 27.90 -13.38
CA GLY A 193 -10.39 28.17 -14.33
C GLY A 193 -11.25 26.94 -14.68
N HIS A 194 -11.04 25.80 -14.03
CA HIS A 194 -11.84 24.58 -14.16
C HIS A 194 -11.93 23.86 -12.81
N SER A 195 -12.95 23.02 -12.58
CA SER A 195 -13.10 22.30 -11.31
C SER A 195 -12.30 20.98 -11.32
N PRO A 196 -11.17 20.86 -10.59
CA PRO A 196 -10.44 19.60 -10.51
C PRO A 196 -11.22 18.55 -9.70
N ALA A 197 -11.15 17.29 -10.12
CA ALA A 197 -11.66 16.17 -9.34
C ALA A 197 -10.72 15.84 -8.17
N PRO A 198 -11.19 15.17 -7.10
CA PRO A 198 -10.32 14.72 -6.01
C PRO A 198 -9.15 13.85 -6.48
N LEU A 199 -9.39 13.02 -7.51
CA LEU A 199 -8.34 12.19 -8.12
C LEU A 199 -7.26 13.05 -8.79
N ASP A 200 -7.62 14.18 -9.41
CA ASP A 200 -6.64 15.10 -10.03
C ASP A 200 -5.72 15.72 -8.97
N VAL A 201 -6.26 16.04 -7.79
CA VAL A 201 -5.45 16.53 -6.68
C VAL A 201 -4.48 15.46 -6.19
N LEU A 202 -4.92 14.20 -6.10
CA LEU A 202 -4.05 13.08 -5.73
C LEU A 202 -2.98 12.82 -6.82
N ALA A 203 -3.36 12.91 -8.10
CA ALA A 203 -2.45 12.79 -9.24
C ALA A 203 -1.37 13.88 -9.20
N TRP A 204 -1.77 15.14 -9.07
CA TRP A 204 -0.85 16.26 -8.86
C TRP A 204 0.08 15.98 -7.67
N THR A 205 -0.48 15.56 -6.54
CA THR A 205 0.26 15.27 -5.31
C THR A 205 1.36 14.24 -5.54
N VAL A 206 1.08 13.10 -6.19
CA VAL A 206 2.13 12.08 -6.43
C VAL A 206 3.21 12.55 -7.40
N ALA A 207 2.88 13.44 -8.34
CA ALA A 207 3.84 13.97 -9.30
C ALA A 207 4.83 14.95 -8.66
N VAL A 208 4.38 15.78 -7.71
CA VAL A 208 5.17 16.92 -7.19
C VAL A 208 5.55 16.84 -5.71
N ALA A 209 5.03 15.87 -4.96
CA ALA A 209 5.33 15.76 -3.53
C ALA A 209 6.83 15.63 -3.28
N ARG A 210 7.30 16.27 -2.21
CA ARG A 210 8.71 16.25 -1.78
C ARG A 210 8.80 15.79 -0.33
N PRO A 211 9.77 14.92 0.02
CA PRO A 211 10.00 14.58 1.42
C PRO A 211 10.48 15.83 2.18
N GLY A 212 10.04 15.98 3.43
CA GLY A 212 10.41 17.10 4.29
C GLY A 212 10.48 16.69 5.77
N PRO A 213 11.12 17.49 6.63
CA PRO A 213 11.35 17.15 8.03
C PRO A 213 10.06 17.03 8.85
N ARG A 214 8.98 17.70 8.41
CA ARG A 214 7.65 17.67 9.03
C ARG A 214 6.68 16.72 8.32
N GLY A 215 7.16 15.92 7.37
CA GLY A 215 6.35 15.12 6.46
C GLY A 215 6.42 15.64 5.02
N CYS A 216 5.69 14.98 4.13
CA CYS A 216 5.68 15.34 2.71
C CYS A 216 5.07 16.73 2.49
N THR A 217 5.76 17.58 1.72
CA THR A 217 5.21 18.85 1.22
C THR A 217 4.67 18.65 -0.19
N VAL A 218 3.64 19.42 -0.54
CA VAL A 218 2.97 19.35 -1.84
C VAL A 218 2.91 20.76 -2.43
N PRO A 219 3.91 21.16 -3.22
CA PRO A 219 3.86 22.41 -3.96
C PRO A 219 2.60 22.48 -4.83
N LEU A 220 1.75 23.49 -4.61
CA LEU A 220 0.54 23.72 -5.42
C LEU A 220 0.82 24.84 -6.43
N THR A 221 0.26 24.73 -7.64
CA THR A 221 0.38 25.77 -8.68
C THR A 221 -0.96 26.46 -8.93
N SER A 222 -0.90 27.71 -9.40
CA SER A 222 -2.04 28.43 -9.98
C SER A 222 -2.02 28.49 -11.51
N ASP A 223 -0.95 27.97 -12.14
CA ASP A 223 -0.80 27.87 -13.60
C ASP A 223 -1.59 26.67 -14.13
N PRO A 224 -2.63 26.88 -14.98
CA PRO A 224 -3.42 25.80 -15.56
C PRO A 224 -2.64 24.85 -16.46
N GLU A 225 -1.64 25.34 -17.21
CA GLU A 225 -0.85 24.50 -18.12
C GLU A 225 0.11 23.60 -17.34
N LEU A 226 0.75 24.15 -16.30
CA LEU A 226 1.57 23.35 -15.40
C LEU A 226 0.73 22.33 -14.65
N TRP A 227 -0.44 22.72 -14.15
CA TRP A 227 -1.39 21.81 -13.50
C TRP A 227 -1.78 20.65 -14.42
N ALA A 228 -2.16 20.94 -15.67
CA ALA A 228 -2.53 19.92 -16.65
C ALA A 228 -1.39 18.92 -16.91
N ARG A 229 -0.16 19.40 -17.14
CA ARG A 229 1.02 18.52 -17.33
C ARG A 229 1.32 17.67 -16.11
N GLY A 230 1.30 18.28 -14.91
CA GLY A 230 1.60 17.56 -13.67
C GLY A 230 0.51 16.56 -13.29
N THR A 231 -0.77 16.86 -13.56
CA THR A 231 -1.87 15.92 -13.34
C THR A 231 -1.86 14.77 -14.35
N GLU A 232 -1.56 15.02 -15.62
CA GLU A 232 -1.37 13.96 -16.63
C GLU A 232 -0.26 12.98 -16.22
N LEU A 233 0.91 13.51 -15.83
CA LEU A 233 2.02 12.71 -15.30
C LEU A 233 1.60 11.94 -14.04
N GLY A 234 0.91 12.63 -13.12
CA GLY A 234 0.38 12.05 -11.91
C GLY A 234 -0.57 10.89 -12.15
N HIS A 235 -1.51 11.03 -13.08
CA HIS A 235 -2.45 9.97 -13.45
C HIS A 235 -1.72 8.76 -14.01
N ARG A 236 -0.68 8.97 -14.83
CA ARG A 236 0.18 7.90 -15.32
C ARG A 236 0.88 7.17 -14.16
N MET A 237 1.41 7.90 -13.19
CA MET A 237 2.03 7.32 -11.99
C MET A 237 1.03 6.55 -11.14
N LEU A 238 -0.17 7.11 -10.91
CA LEU A 238 -1.23 6.45 -10.15
C LEU A 238 -1.61 5.11 -10.79
N TRP A 239 -1.81 5.08 -12.10
CA TRP A 239 -2.11 3.85 -12.83
C TRP A 239 -1.01 2.78 -12.66
N LEU A 240 0.27 3.19 -12.77
CA LEU A 240 1.40 2.28 -12.55
C LEU A 240 1.48 1.76 -11.10
N MET A 241 1.25 2.63 -10.10
CA MET A 241 1.33 2.26 -8.69
C MET A 241 0.19 1.35 -8.24
N ARG A 242 -1.02 1.61 -8.75
CA ARG A 242 -2.23 0.84 -8.41
C ARG A 242 -2.22 -0.55 -9.03
N ARG A 243 -1.51 -0.73 -10.15
CA ARG A 243 -1.42 -2.01 -10.88
C ARG A 243 -2.79 -2.61 -11.17
N ASP A 244 -3.81 -1.76 -11.33
CA ASP A 244 -5.16 -2.17 -11.65
C ASP A 244 -5.47 -2.00 -13.15
N GLY A 245 -6.31 -2.90 -13.67
CA GLY A 245 -6.69 -2.91 -15.08
C GLY A 245 -5.61 -3.54 -15.98
N GLU A 246 -5.38 -2.92 -17.14
CA GLU A 246 -4.49 -3.48 -18.15
C GLU A 246 -3.02 -3.45 -17.72
N ARG A 247 -2.31 -4.57 -17.92
CA ARG A 247 -0.89 -4.65 -17.59
C ARG A 247 -0.06 -3.70 -18.46
N PRO A 248 0.80 -2.86 -17.87
CA PRO A 248 1.70 -2.02 -18.63
C PRO A 248 2.63 -2.83 -19.52
N LYS A 249 3.04 -2.22 -20.64
CA LYS A 249 4.02 -2.76 -21.57
C LYS A 249 5.18 -1.79 -21.68
N LEU A 250 6.41 -2.29 -21.58
CA LEU A 250 7.59 -1.48 -21.89
C LEU A 250 7.65 -1.19 -23.39
N PRO A 251 7.97 0.06 -23.79
CA PRO A 251 8.15 0.42 -25.19
C PRO A 251 9.39 -0.26 -25.80
N GLY A 252 9.48 -0.22 -27.13
CA GLY A 252 10.72 -0.57 -27.85
C GLY A 252 11.18 -2.03 -27.73
N GLY A 253 10.27 -2.97 -27.47
CA GLY A 253 10.61 -4.40 -27.39
C GLY A 253 11.36 -4.80 -26.11
N ARG A 254 11.48 -3.91 -25.12
CA ARG A 254 12.20 -4.12 -23.86
C ARG A 254 11.41 -4.88 -22.80
N ARG A 255 10.38 -5.63 -23.19
CA ARG A 255 9.56 -6.39 -22.23
C ARG A 255 10.43 -7.46 -21.55
N PRO A 256 10.42 -7.59 -20.22
CA PRO A 256 11.14 -8.64 -19.53
C PRO A 256 10.56 -10.01 -19.88
N TYR A 257 11.43 -10.98 -20.15
CA TYR A 257 11.05 -12.37 -20.40
C TYR A 257 11.96 -13.34 -19.65
N VAL A 258 11.41 -14.52 -19.33
CA VAL A 258 12.20 -15.64 -18.79
C VAL A 258 13.08 -16.18 -19.93
N ARG A 259 14.38 -15.95 -19.85
CA ARG A 259 15.40 -16.43 -20.80
C ARG A 259 15.93 -17.82 -20.44
N ALA A 260 15.94 -18.14 -19.14
CA ALA A 260 16.18 -19.47 -18.63
C ALA A 260 15.13 -19.80 -17.57
N PRO A 261 14.52 -21.01 -17.59
CA PRO A 261 13.49 -21.39 -16.65
C PRO A 261 13.90 -21.16 -15.19
N LEU A 262 12.98 -20.65 -14.39
CA LEU A 262 13.23 -20.47 -12.96
C LEU A 262 13.22 -21.84 -12.27
N PRO A 263 14.16 -22.10 -11.33
CA PRO A 263 14.16 -23.34 -10.56
C PRO A 263 12.89 -23.44 -9.71
N SER A 264 12.57 -24.66 -9.25
CA SER A 264 11.38 -24.90 -8.44
C SER A 264 11.42 -24.17 -7.09
N ARG A 265 12.61 -23.85 -6.56
CA ARG A 265 12.80 -23.05 -5.36
C ARG A 265 14.08 -22.23 -5.46
N PRO A 266 14.03 -21.04 -6.08
CA PRO A 266 15.19 -20.17 -6.10
C PRO A 266 15.53 -19.71 -4.67
N LEU A 267 16.81 -19.62 -4.34
CA LEU A 267 17.30 -19.19 -3.03
C LEU A 267 18.02 -17.84 -3.08
N GLU A 268 18.72 -17.56 -4.18
CA GLU A 268 19.47 -16.32 -4.35
C GLU A 268 18.92 -15.46 -5.50
N LEU A 269 18.97 -14.15 -5.28
CA LEU A 269 18.67 -13.14 -6.28
C LEU A 269 19.96 -12.36 -6.57
N ARG A 270 20.36 -12.32 -7.84
CA ARG A 270 21.54 -11.57 -8.30
C ARG A 270 21.17 -10.76 -9.54
N TYR A 271 21.83 -9.63 -9.74
CA TYR A 271 21.59 -8.78 -10.89
C TYR A 271 22.90 -8.51 -11.63
N ASP A 272 22.92 -8.83 -12.92
CA ASP A 272 23.98 -8.44 -13.85
C ASP A 272 23.57 -7.14 -14.55
N ARG A 273 24.33 -6.07 -14.31
CA ARG A 273 24.03 -4.74 -14.85
C ARG A 273 24.42 -4.61 -16.31
N ASP A 274 25.47 -5.31 -16.75
CA ASP A 274 25.98 -5.22 -18.11
C ASP A 274 25.07 -6.02 -19.07
N GLU A 275 24.56 -7.16 -18.61
CA GLU A 275 23.60 -7.98 -19.35
C GLU A 275 22.13 -7.55 -19.15
N GLU A 276 21.86 -6.57 -18.29
CA GLU A 276 20.51 -6.22 -17.81
C GLU A 276 19.70 -7.47 -17.43
N THR A 277 20.30 -8.36 -16.64
CA THR A 277 19.74 -9.68 -16.37
C THR A 277 19.55 -9.92 -14.88
N LEU A 278 18.33 -10.29 -14.50
CA LEU A 278 18.00 -10.72 -13.14
C LEU A 278 18.11 -12.24 -13.05
N HIS A 279 19.01 -12.71 -12.19
CA HIS A 279 19.27 -14.11 -11.92
C HIS A 279 18.54 -14.56 -10.67
N LEU A 280 17.80 -15.66 -10.79
CA LEU A 280 17.17 -16.37 -9.68
C LEU A 280 17.80 -17.77 -9.67
N ASP A 281 18.92 -17.92 -8.95
CA ASP A 281 19.89 -19.00 -9.13
C ASP A 281 20.28 -19.19 -10.62
N GLU A 282 19.92 -20.34 -11.21
CA GLU A 282 20.14 -20.68 -12.63
C GLU A 282 19.09 -20.07 -13.58
N GLY A 283 17.98 -19.58 -13.03
CA GLY A 283 16.92 -18.90 -13.78
C GLY A 283 17.34 -17.50 -14.20
N ARG A 284 16.87 -17.05 -15.37
CA ARG A 284 17.24 -15.73 -15.92
C ARG A 284 16.04 -14.98 -16.47
N ILE A 285 15.91 -13.71 -16.10
CA ILE A 285 14.94 -12.77 -16.66
C ILE A 285 15.68 -11.60 -17.29
N SER A 286 15.38 -11.30 -18.56
CA SER A 286 16.02 -10.20 -19.30
C SER A 286 15.16 -9.71 -20.48
N PRO A 287 15.19 -8.41 -20.81
CA PRO A 287 15.96 -7.36 -20.12
C PRO A 287 15.27 -6.87 -18.85
N VAL A 288 16.07 -6.48 -17.84
CA VAL A 288 15.66 -5.82 -16.61
C VAL A 288 16.49 -4.54 -16.50
N PRO A 289 15.92 -3.36 -16.81
CA PRO A 289 16.67 -2.11 -16.73
C PRO A 289 17.26 -1.87 -15.34
N PRO A 290 18.48 -1.30 -15.23
CA PRO A 290 19.10 -1.07 -13.94
C PRO A 290 18.27 -0.17 -13.01
N SER A 291 17.48 0.73 -13.57
CA SER A 291 16.55 1.60 -12.84
C SER A 291 15.42 0.84 -12.13
N ALA A 292 15.00 -0.33 -12.64
CA ALA A 292 14.04 -1.19 -11.94
C ALA A 292 14.71 -1.99 -10.82
N TRP A 293 15.96 -2.43 -11.03
CA TRP A 293 16.76 -3.08 -10.00
C TRP A 293 17.07 -2.14 -8.83
N ASP A 294 17.50 -0.91 -9.12
CA ASP A 294 17.87 0.09 -8.11
C ASP A 294 16.64 0.78 -7.49
N PHE A 295 15.42 0.39 -7.85
CA PHE A 295 14.23 1.06 -7.34
C PHE A 295 14.04 0.75 -5.84
N GLU A 296 14.12 1.80 -5.03
CA GLU A 296 13.95 1.72 -3.59
C GLU A 296 12.69 2.43 -3.12
N VAL A 297 12.09 1.88 -2.07
CA VAL A 297 11.02 2.55 -1.31
C VAL A 297 11.39 2.47 0.16
N GLY A 298 11.41 3.63 0.84
CA GLY A 298 11.82 3.70 2.25
C GLY A 298 13.23 3.16 2.52
N GLY A 299 14.14 3.29 1.54
CA GLY A 299 15.53 2.82 1.63
C GLY A 299 15.70 1.30 1.49
N VAL A 300 14.70 0.60 0.95
CA VAL A 300 14.76 -0.85 0.70
C VAL A 300 14.47 -1.12 -0.77
N ARG A 301 15.33 -1.93 -1.40
CA ARG A 301 15.16 -2.36 -2.78
C ARG A 301 13.91 -3.22 -2.94
N VAL A 302 13.01 -2.81 -3.84
CA VAL A 302 11.70 -3.44 -4.01
C VAL A 302 11.81 -4.90 -4.45
N LEU A 303 12.66 -5.18 -5.45
CA LEU A 303 12.82 -6.54 -5.98
C LEU A 303 13.42 -7.52 -4.96
N ASP A 304 14.38 -7.07 -4.14
CA ASP A 304 14.97 -7.88 -3.07
C ASP A 304 13.93 -8.25 -2.01
N GLN A 305 13.13 -7.27 -1.57
CA GLN A 305 12.07 -7.49 -0.58
C GLN A 305 10.97 -8.42 -1.14
N TRP A 306 10.54 -8.19 -2.39
CA TRP A 306 9.54 -9.01 -3.06
C TRP A 306 9.98 -10.48 -3.17
N PHE A 307 11.26 -10.71 -3.50
CA PHE A 307 11.83 -12.05 -3.61
C PHE A 307 11.99 -12.72 -2.24
N THR A 308 12.59 -12.02 -1.29
CA THR A 308 12.87 -12.54 0.06
C THR A 308 11.58 -12.96 0.76
N THR A 309 10.49 -12.22 0.56
CA THR A 309 9.19 -12.59 1.13
C THR A 309 8.68 -13.96 0.65
N ARG A 310 9.02 -14.36 -0.58
CA ARG A 310 8.62 -15.65 -1.17
C ARG A 310 9.60 -16.78 -0.85
N THR A 311 10.88 -16.47 -0.62
CA THR A 311 11.94 -17.47 -0.48
C THR A 311 12.43 -17.68 0.95
N ALA A 312 12.15 -16.75 1.87
CA ALA A 312 12.50 -16.86 3.28
C ALA A 312 12.07 -18.21 3.86
N GLN A 313 12.96 -18.87 4.60
CA GLN A 313 12.67 -20.16 5.21
C GLN A 313 11.89 -19.96 6.51
N PRO A 314 10.63 -20.43 6.60
CA PRO A 314 9.87 -20.38 7.83
C PRO A 314 10.40 -21.39 8.84
N ALA A 315 10.17 -21.14 10.13
CA ALA A 315 10.49 -22.11 11.17
C ALA A 315 9.67 -23.40 10.97
N PRO A 316 10.30 -24.60 11.08
CA PRO A 316 9.58 -25.87 10.98
C PRO A 316 8.45 -25.96 12.01
N GLY A 317 7.31 -26.54 11.60
CA GLY A 317 6.17 -26.76 12.49
C GLY A 317 5.27 -25.54 12.73
N THR A 318 5.59 -24.35 12.18
CA THR A 318 4.68 -23.20 12.24
C THR A 318 3.70 -23.20 11.08
N LEU A 319 2.62 -22.40 11.18
CA LEU A 319 1.67 -22.24 10.08
C LEU A 319 2.33 -21.64 8.83
N GLU A 320 3.31 -20.74 8.97
CA GLU A 320 4.08 -20.20 7.84
C GLU A 320 4.84 -21.28 7.04
N SER A 321 5.14 -22.43 7.65
CA SER A 321 5.75 -23.57 6.96
C SER A 321 4.83 -24.25 5.94
N ILE A 322 3.52 -24.05 6.07
CA ILE A 322 2.52 -24.43 5.07
C ILE A 322 2.57 -23.40 3.94
N ARG A 323 3.19 -23.79 2.82
CA ARG A 323 3.43 -22.96 1.64
C ARG A 323 3.51 -23.82 0.38
N PRO A 324 3.50 -23.24 -0.84
CA PRO A 324 3.65 -24.00 -2.07
C PRO A 324 4.98 -24.78 -2.08
N THR A 325 4.94 -26.01 -2.56
CA THR A 325 6.13 -26.86 -2.61
C THR A 325 7.08 -26.48 -3.75
N THR A 326 6.58 -25.79 -4.78
CA THR A 326 7.33 -25.32 -5.96
C THR A 326 6.95 -23.87 -6.28
N TRP A 327 7.80 -23.20 -7.05
CA TRP A 327 7.59 -21.85 -7.57
C TRP A 327 6.35 -21.80 -8.48
N PRO A 328 5.26 -21.16 -8.06
CA PRO A 328 4.05 -21.04 -8.86
C PRO A 328 4.26 -20.10 -10.06
N GLN A 329 3.73 -20.47 -11.23
CA GLN A 329 3.74 -19.62 -12.43
C GLN A 329 3.17 -18.20 -12.19
N PRO A 330 2.11 -18.00 -11.36
CA PRO A 330 1.64 -16.65 -11.04
C PRO A 330 2.72 -15.74 -10.42
N TRP A 331 3.67 -16.28 -9.66
CA TRP A 331 4.76 -15.47 -9.08
C TRP A 331 5.72 -14.97 -10.15
N THR A 332 6.03 -15.78 -11.17
CA THR A 332 6.80 -15.31 -12.33
C THR A 332 6.06 -14.19 -13.07
N SER A 333 4.75 -14.35 -13.27
CA SER A 333 3.94 -13.34 -13.95
C SER A 333 3.90 -12.02 -13.18
N ASP A 334 3.74 -12.10 -11.86
CA ASP A 334 3.79 -10.96 -10.94
C ASP A 334 5.18 -10.29 -10.96
N LEU A 335 6.27 -11.05 -10.92
CA LEU A 335 7.64 -10.51 -11.00
C LEU A 335 7.88 -9.71 -12.29
N LEU A 336 7.48 -10.26 -13.45
CA LEU A 336 7.63 -9.58 -14.74
C LEU A 336 6.82 -8.28 -14.79
N GLU A 337 5.64 -8.26 -14.17
CA GLU A 337 4.80 -7.07 -14.06
C GLU A 337 5.43 -6.02 -13.13
N VAL A 338 5.91 -6.43 -11.95
CA VAL A 338 6.61 -5.54 -11.01
C VAL A 338 7.83 -4.92 -11.68
N ILE A 339 8.68 -5.71 -12.33
CA ILE A 339 9.85 -5.18 -13.08
C ILE A 339 9.39 -4.12 -14.09
N THR A 340 8.35 -4.42 -14.87
CA THR A 340 7.80 -3.50 -15.88
C THR A 340 7.30 -2.19 -15.26
N VAL A 341 6.56 -2.27 -14.15
CA VAL A 341 6.04 -1.12 -13.41
C VAL A 341 7.17 -0.25 -12.86
N LEU A 342 8.17 -0.87 -12.23
CA LEU A 342 9.31 -0.17 -11.66
C LEU A 342 10.15 0.54 -12.75
N SER A 343 10.37 -0.13 -13.89
CA SER A 343 11.03 0.49 -15.04
C SER A 343 10.27 1.72 -15.54
N LEU A 344 8.96 1.60 -15.74
CA LEU A 344 8.14 2.72 -16.23
C LEU A 344 8.05 3.87 -15.23
N LEU A 345 7.95 3.58 -13.93
CA LEU A 345 7.97 4.62 -12.90
C LEU A 345 9.31 5.35 -12.87
N ALA A 346 10.42 4.64 -13.07
CA ALA A 346 11.74 5.26 -13.12
C ALA A 346 11.90 6.17 -14.37
N GLU A 347 11.31 5.80 -15.51
CA GLU A 347 11.30 6.63 -16.73
C GLU A 347 10.54 7.96 -16.57
N LEU A 348 9.63 8.07 -15.61
CA LEU A 348 8.86 9.30 -15.34
C LEU A 348 9.60 10.31 -14.47
N ARG A 349 10.70 9.93 -13.79
CA ARG A 349 11.42 10.81 -12.86
C ARG A 349 11.96 12.09 -13.51
N PRO A 350 12.56 12.06 -14.73
CA PRO A 350 12.98 13.29 -15.40
C PRO A 350 11.81 14.26 -15.64
N GLN A 351 10.64 13.73 -16.04
CA GLN A 351 9.44 14.55 -16.25
C GLN A 351 8.94 15.17 -14.94
N GLN A 352 9.07 14.47 -13.81
CA GLN A 352 8.78 15.06 -12.49
C GLN A 352 9.75 16.20 -12.14
N ALA A 353 11.04 16.05 -12.46
CA ALA A 353 12.04 17.08 -12.21
C ALA A 353 11.83 18.34 -13.08
N GLU A 354 11.22 18.19 -14.26
CA GLU A 354 10.85 19.31 -15.13
C GLU A 354 9.65 20.13 -14.62
N LEU A 355 8.85 19.59 -13.67
CA LEU A 355 7.73 20.31 -13.04
C LEU A 355 8.22 21.37 -12.05
N THR A 356 8.74 22.48 -12.59
CA THR A 356 9.19 23.64 -11.81
C THR A 356 8.02 24.57 -11.53
N ILE A 357 7.74 24.82 -10.26
CA ILE A 357 6.65 25.70 -9.82
C ILE A 357 7.28 27.04 -9.40
N GLU A 358 7.15 28.03 -10.27
CA GLU A 358 7.75 29.36 -10.05
C GLU A 358 6.91 30.23 -9.12
N SER A 359 5.59 30.08 -9.13
CA SER A 359 4.63 30.84 -8.31
C SER A 359 3.70 29.90 -7.54
N PRO A 360 4.18 29.30 -6.42
CA PRO A 360 3.40 28.34 -5.66
C PRO A 360 2.25 29.02 -4.89
N ILE A 361 1.12 28.32 -4.75
CA ILE A 361 0.09 28.67 -3.77
C ILE A 361 0.66 28.36 -2.37
N THR A 362 0.91 29.40 -1.59
CA THR A 362 1.59 29.29 -0.30
C THR A 362 0.63 28.89 0.84
N PRO A 363 1.15 28.32 1.95
CA PRO A 363 0.37 28.10 3.16
C PRO A 363 -0.34 29.37 3.68
N ASP A 364 0.28 30.55 3.54
CA ASP A 364 -0.32 31.82 3.95
C ASP A 364 -1.54 32.20 3.10
N GLU A 365 -1.50 31.93 1.79
CA GLU A 365 -2.68 32.10 0.94
C GLU A 365 -3.81 31.15 1.34
N LEU A 366 -3.48 29.90 1.68
CA LEU A 366 -4.49 28.94 2.14
C LEU A 366 -5.09 29.35 3.50
N ARG A 367 -4.31 29.96 4.41
CA ARG A 367 -4.82 30.52 5.66
C ARG A 367 -5.71 31.73 5.44
N LYS A 368 -5.32 32.64 4.53
CA LYS A 368 -6.15 33.80 4.14
C LYS A 368 -7.48 33.40 3.51
N ALA A 369 -7.54 32.20 2.91
CA ALA A 369 -8.75 31.62 2.35
C ALA A 369 -9.54 30.72 3.32
N ASP A 370 -9.18 30.71 4.62
CA ASP A 370 -9.79 29.88 5.67
C ASP A 370 -9.76 28.35 5.39
N ILE A 371 -8.83 27.89 4.56
CA ILE A 371 -8.61 26.46 4.25
C ILE A 371 -7.70 25.83 5.29
N LEU A 372 -6.69 26.56 5.75
CA LEU A 372 -5.74 26.13 6.78
C LEU A 372 -5.88 26.94 8.07
N PRO A 373 -5.77 26.30 9.25
CA PRO A 373 -5.66 24.85 9.46
C PRO A 373 -6.99 24.12 9.16
N PRO A 374 -6.97 22.86 8.69
CA PRO A 374 -8.19 22.13 8.45
C PRO A 374 -8.94 21.86 9.77
N PRO A 375 -10.29 21.88 9.77
CA PRO A 375 -11.07 21.68 10.98
C PRO A 375 -10.83 20.30 11.57
N THR A 376 -10.86 20.16 12.90
CA THR A 376 -10.57 18.89 13.59
C THR A 376 -11.42 17.72 13.08
N ALA A 377 -12.68 17.98 12.70
CA ALA A 377 -13.59 16.98 12.17
C ALA A 377 -13.12 16.36 10.85
N SER A 378 -12.33 17.06 10.02
CA SER A 378 -11.81 16.51 8.76
C SER A 378 -10.61 15.59 8.96
N ARG A 379 -10.00 15.58 10.17
CA ARG A 379 -8.90 14.69 10.53
C ARG A 379 -9.36 13.28 10.93
N GLN A 380 -10.65 13.02 10.91
CA GLN A 380 -11.27 11.76 11.32
C GLN A 380 -12.03 11.12 10.15
N PRO A 381 -12.27 9.79 10.17
CA PRO A 381 -13.23 9.19 9.23
C PRO A 381 -14.58 9.89 9.36
N ALA A 382 -15.40 9.84 8.30
CA ALA A 382 -16.79 10.24 8.45
C ALA A 382 -17.53 9.20 9.33
N SER A 383 -18.61 9.62 10.01
CA SER A 383 -19.49 8.67 10.69
C SER A 383 -20.22 7.83 9.64
N VAL A 384 -19.69 6.64 9.36
CA VAL A 384 -20.26 5.67 8.41
C VAL A 384 -20.83 4.52 9.23
N LEU A 385 -22.15 4.35 9.17
CA LEU A 385 -22.87 3.19 9.75
C LEU A 385 -23.51 2.35 8.62
N ASP A 386 -22.89 2.33 7.44
CA ASP A 386 -23.46 1.69 6.25
C ASP A 386 -23.30 0.15 6.28
N HIS A 387 -22.49 -0.39 7.20
CA HIS A 387 -22.22 -1.83 7.31
C HIS A 387 -22.89 -2.41 8.56
N HIS A 388 -23.61 -3.52 8.38
CA HIS A 388 -24.02 -4.36 9.52
C HIS A 388 -22.76 -5.01 10.10
N GLU A 389 -22.34 -4.55 11.27
CA GLU A 389 -21.18 -5.07 11.99
C GLU A 389 -21.65 -5.94 13.15
N GLU A 390 -21.36 -7.24 13.09
CA GLU A 390 -21.58 -8.11 14.24
C GLU A 390 -20.56 -7.78 15.33
N GLY A 391 -21.03 -7.50 16.54
CA GLY A 391 -20.21 -7.26 17.71
C GLY A 391 -19.51 -8.54 18.19
N PRO A 392 -18.63 -8.42 19.21
CA PRO A 392 -17.92 -9.57 19.75
C PRO A 392 -18.87 -10.69 20.15
N GLU A 393 -18.54 -11.94 19.79
CA GLU A 393 -19.29 -13.12 20.21
C GLU A 393 -20.78 -13.11 19.78
N GLY A 394 -21.09 -12.64 18.57
CA GLY A 394 -22.47 -12.66 18.06
C GLY A 394 -23.36 -11.52 18.58
N GLN A 395 -22.79 -10.55 19.29
CA GLN A 395 -23.56 -9.43 19.82
C GLN A 395 -24.01 -8.51 18.68
N VAL A 396 -25.27 -8.59 18.29
CA VAL A 396 -25.86 -7.58 17.40
C VAL A 396 -26.15 -6.34 18.24
N ALA A 397 -25.55 -5.20 17.89
CA ALA A 397 -25.99 -3.93 18.45
C ALA A 397 -27.45 -3.72 18.03
N LEU A 398 -28.38 -3.69 18.98
CA LEU A 398 -29.72 -3.14 18.75
C LEU A 398 -29.51 -1.66 18.44
N ILE A 399 -29.53 -1.28 17.15
CA ILE A 399 -29.52 0.11 16.71
C ILE A 399 -30.94 0.67 16.85
#